data_AF-A0A7Y5U1V6-F1
#
_entry.id   AF-A0A7Y5U1V6-F1
#
_cell.length_a   1.000
_cell.length_b   1.000
_cell.length_c   1.000
_cell.angle_alpha   90.00
_cell.angle_beta   90.00
_cell.angle_gamma   90.00
#
_symmetry.space_group_name_H-M   'P 1'
#
loop_
_entity.id
_entity.type
_entity.pdbx_description
1 polymer ?
#
loop_
_entity_poly.entity_id
_entity_poly.type
_entity_poly.pdbx_seq_one_letter_code
_entity_poly.pdbx_strand_id
1 'polypeptide(L)'
;MRDVEGIDEILQIMYWLQGEGLLADASADDLARFLPWPRSRIEALLQDMRGLGLVAPRDFTDRPSRFILTAAGRREGARRFSEEFASMTRAGHGECGDAECECHVTGSIDDCRHRRE
;
A
#
# COMPACT_ATOMS: atom_id res chain seq x y z
N MET A 1 16.01 16.34 -6.16
CA MET A 1 14.58 16.02 -6.32
C MET A 1 14.31 14.79 -5.46
N ARG A 2 13.32 14.81 -4.57
CA ARG A 2 13.01 13.64 -3.73
C ARG A 2 12.38 12.56 -4.58
N ASP A 3 12.76 11.30 -4.34
CA ASP A 3 12.23 10.11 -5.01
C ASP A 3 10.87 9.76 -4.38
N VAL A 4 9.83 10.47 -4.83
CA VAL A 4 8.47 10.36 -4.27
C VAL A 4 7.87 8.99 -4.58
N GLU A 5 8.06 8.50 -5.81
CA GLU A 5 7.59 7.18 -6.25
C GLU A 5 8.19 6.06 -5.38
N GLY A 6 9.50 6.12 -5.12
CA GLY A 6 10.16 5.15 -4.25
C GLY A 6 9.64 5.15 -2.80
N ILE A 7 9.27 6.32 -2.27
CA ILE A 7 8.66 6.44 -0.94
C ILE A 7 7.27 5.81 -0.94
N ASP A 8 6.48 6.03 -1.99
CA ASP A 8 5.11 5.54 -2.09
C ASP A 8 5.07 4.01 -2.13
N GLU A 9 5.94 3.38 -2.92
CA GLU A 9 6.08 1.93 -3.00
C GLU A 9 6.48 1.29 -1.66
N ILE A 10 7.46 1.89 -0.95
CA ILE A 10 7.84 1.41 0.38
C ILE A 10 6.67 1.56 1.37
N LEU A 11 5.94 2.68 1.33
CA LEU A 11 4.76 2.89 2.18
C LEU A 11 3.66 1.86 1.92
N GLN A 12 3.34 1.59 0.66
CA GLN A 12 2.32 0.61 0.27
C GLN A 12 2.71 -0.80 0.72
N ILE A 13 3.95 -1.23 0.48
CA ILE A 13 4.45 -2.56 0.88
C ILE A 13 4.46 -2.70 2.40
N MET A 14 5.00 -1.71 3.14
CA MET A 14 5.00 -1.76 4.61
C MET A 14 3.58 -1.77 5.18
N TYR A 15 2.66 -1.00 4.60
CA TYR A 15 1.26 -0.97 4.99
C TYR A 15 0.59 -2.33 4.78
N TRP A 16 0.79 -2.92 3.60
CA TRP A 16 0.25 -4.23 3.24
C TRP A 16 0.80 -5.34 4.15
N LEU A 17 2.12 -5.45 4.30
CA LEU A 17 2.76 -6.47 5.14
C LEU A 17 2.33 -6.36 6.62
N GLN A 18 2.08 -5.14 7.11
CA GLN A 18 1.54 -4.92 8.45
C GLN A 18 0.07 -5.39 8.54
N GLY A 19 -0.75 -5.11 7.52
CA GLY A 19 -2.16 -5.53 7.45
C GLY A 19 -2.33 -7.05 7.44
N GLU A 20 -1.43 -7.76 6.75
CA GLU A 20 -1.40 -9.23 6.70
C GLU A 20 -0.76 -9.88 7.96
N GLY A 21 -0.24 -9.08 8.89
CA GLY A 21 0.47 -9.58 10.07
C GLY A 21 1.80 -10.28 9.77
N LEU A 22 2.35 -10.08 8.56
CA LEU A 22 3.59 -10.72 8.10
C LEU A 22 4.83 -10.04 8.67
N LEU A 23 4.78 -8.71 8.85
CA LEU A 23 5.85 -7.93 9.47
C LEU A 23 5.28 -6.84 10.37
N ALA A 24 5.72 -6.80 11.62
CA ALA A 24 5.42 -5.70 12.54
C ALA A 24 6.37 -4.50 12.36
N ASP A 25 7.51 -4.72 11.71
CA ASP A 25 8.52 -3.74 11.34
C ASP A 25 9.36 -4.29 10.18
N ALA A 26 10.08 -3.43 9.45
CA ALA A 26 10.88 -3.85 8.31
C ALA A 26 12.30 -3.29 8.35
N SER A 27 13.27 -4.10 7.91
CA SER A 27 14.59 -3.65 7.49
C SER A 27 14.65 -3.49 5.96
N ALA A 28 15.72 -2.87 5.44
CA ALA A 28 15.91 -2.78 4.00
C ALA A 28 16.06 -4.16 3.33
N ASP A 29 16.66 -5.14 4.02
CA ASP A 29 16.77 -6.53 3.54
C ASP A 29 15.41 -7.23 3.47
N ASP A 30 14.48 -6.91 4.37
CA ASP A 30 13.12 -7.45 4.33
C ASP A 30 12.36 -6.90 3.12
N LEU A 31 12.47 -5.59 2.86
CA LEU A 31 11.81 -4.91 1.75
C LEU A 31 12.41 -5.25 0.38
N ALA A 32 13.72 -5.53 0.30
CA ALA A 32 14.40 -5.95 -0.92
C ALA A 32 13.88 -7.28 -1.48
N ARG A 33 13.12 -8.05 -0.71
CA ARG A 33 12.46 -9.29 -1.18
C ARG A 33 11.21 -8.99 -2.03
N PHE A 34 10.66 -7.79 -1.91
CA PHE A 34 9.44 -7.36 -2.59
C PHE A 34 9.71 -6.27 -3.63
N LEU A 35 10.82 -5.54 -3.48
CA LEU A 35 11.21 -4.44 -4.36
C LEU A 35 12.36 -4.86 -5.28
N PRO A 36 12.33 -4.52 -6.58
CA PRO A 36 13.40 -4.86 -7.53
C PRO A 36 14.60 -3.90 -7.41
N TRP A 37 14.92 -3.43 -6.21
CA TRP A 37 15.90 -2.36 -5.96
C TRP A 37 17.06 -2.83 -5.10
N PRO A 38 18.25 -2.22 -5.27
CA PRO A 38 19.36 -2.49 -4.38
C PRO A 38 19.04 -2.03 -2.96
N ARG A 39 19.47 -2.82 -1.97
CA ARG A 39 19.32 -2.52 -0.54
C ARG A 39 19.71 -1.09 -0.18
N SER A 40 20.80 -0.56 -0.74
CA SER A 40 21.28 0.80 -0.47
C SER A 40 20.29 1.89 -0.87
N ARG A 41 19.53 1.71 -1.96
CA ARG A 41 18.45 2.63 -2.35
C ARG A 41 17.33 2.60 -1.31
N ILE A 42 16.91 1.41 -0.90
CA ILE A 42 15.85 1.21 0.09
C ILE A 42 16.26 1.83 1.44
N GLU A 43 17.50 1.65 1.87
CA GLU A 43 18.03 2.28 3.09
C GLU A 43 17.98 3.82 3.00
N ALA A 44 18.41 4.40 1.88
CA ALA A 44 18.36 5.85 1.68
C ALA A 44 16.92 6.38 1.76
N LEU A 45 15.97 5.71 1.11
CA LEU A 45 14.56 6.07 1.15
C LEU A 45 13.96 5.96 2.56
N LEU A 46 14.31 4.91 3.32
CA LEU A 46 13.87 4.77 4.71
C LEU A 46 14.38 5.90 5.61
N GLN A 47 15.61 6.39 5.37
CA GLN A 47 16.12 7.56 6.11
C GLN A 47 15.40 8.84 5.70
N ASP A 48 15.12 9.04 4.42
CA ASP A 48 14.31 10.17 3.96
C ASP A 48 12.90 10.13 4.57
N MET A 49 12.25 8.96 4.57
CA MET A 49 10.94 8.74 5.20
C MET A 49 10.97 8.99 6.71
N ARG A 50 12.08 8.66 7.38
CA ARG A 50 12.29 9.00 8.79
C ARG A 50 12.36 10.51 8.98
N GLY A 51 13.09 11.22 8.12
CA GLY A 51 13.15 12.69 8.11
C GLY A 51 11.79 13.34 7.88
N LEU A 52 10.90 12.67 7.13
CA LEU A 52 9.52 13.08 6.89
C LEU A 52 8.54 12.66 8.00
N GLY A 53 8.99 11.91 9.00
CA GLY A 53 8.13 11.41 10.09
C GLY A 53 7.15 10.31 9.66
N LEU A 54 7.38 9.65 8.53
CA LEU A 54 6.55 8.56 8.01
C LEU A 54 6.91 7.22 8.66
N VAL A 55 8.19 7.05 9.02
CA VAL A 55 8.69 5.89 9.76
C VAL A 55 9.47 6.32 10.99
N ALA A 56 9.57 5.41 11.96
CA ALA A 56 10.41 5.56 13.14
C ALA A 56 11.27 4.30 13.32
N PRO A 57 12.49 4.42 13.88
CA PRO A 57 13.27 3.25 14.26
C PRO A 57 12.51 2.44 15.32
N ARG A 58 12.49 1.11 15.20
CA ARG A 58 11.89 0.22 16.21
C ARG A 58 12.79 0.12 17.45
N ASP A 59 14.08 -0.10 17.21
CA ASP A 59 15.10 -0.20 18.26
C ASP A 59 16.26 0.73 17.95
N PHE A 60 16.84 1.35 18.99
CA PHE A 60 18.04 2.20 18.87
C PHE A 60 19.35 1.38 18.99
N THR A 61 19.35 0.11 18.56
CA THR A 61 20.50 -0.80 18.72
C THR A 61 21.31 -0.95 17.44
N ASP A 62 22.58 -1.42 17.54
CA ASP A 62 23.53 -1.67 16.45
C ASP A 62 23.12 -2.78 15.44
N ARG A 63 21.88 -3.24 15.47
CA ARG A 63 21.33 -4.13 14.43
C ARG A 63 21.01 -3.35 13.16
N PRO A 64 20.88 -3.99 11.97
CA PRO A 64 20.37 -3.31 10.78
C PRO A 64 19.09 -2.56 11.16
N SER A 65 19.06 -1.26 10.86
CA SER A 65 17.99 -0.36 11.31
C SER A 65 16.63 -0.90 10.87
N ARG A 66 15.78 -1.24 11.84
CA ARG A 66 14.40 -1.70 11.61
C ARG A 66 13.45 -0.54 11.83
N PHE A 67 12.44 -0.44 10.98
CA PHE A 67 11.52 0.70 10.92
C PHE A 67 10.07 0.25 11.11
N ILE A 68 9.32 1.04 11.87
CA ILE A 68 7.87 0.95 11.99
C ILE A 68 7.21 2.14 11.29
N LEU A 69 6.03 1.91 10.70
CA LEU A 69 5.20 3.01 10.23
C LEU A 69 4.70 3.84 11.42
N THR A 70 4.88 5.15 11.34
CA THR A 70 4.21 6.08 12.27
C THR A 70 2.72 6.13 11.96
N ALA A 71 1.94 6.82 12.80
CA ALA A 71 0.54 7.08 12.48
C ALA A 71 0.37 7.85 11.15
N ALA A 72 1.31 8.72 10.79
CA ALA A 72 1.29 9.43 9.51
C ALA A 72 1.63 8.49 8.34
N GLY A 73 2.68 7.68 8.47
CA GLY A 73 3.04 6.68 7.46
C GLY A 73 1.94 5.67 7.20
N ARG A 74 1.26 5.18 8.25
CA ARG A 74 0.11 4.27 8.08
C ARG A 74 -1.04 4.89 7.29
N ARG A 75 -1.39 6.14 7.60
CA ARG A 75 -2.47 6.84 6.87
C ARG A 75 -2.12 7.05 5.40
N GLU A 76 -0.89 7.48 5.13
CA GLU A 76 -0.44 7.72 3.76
C GLU A 76 -0.30 6.41 2.97
N GLY A 77 0.29 5.36 3.56
CA GLY A 77 0.37 4.05 2.95
C GLY A 77 -1.00 3.46 2.62
N ALA A 78 -1.97 3.58 3.53
CA ALA A 78 -3.35 3.17 3.26
C ALA A 78 -3.97 3.92 2.08
N ARG A 79 -3.77 5.25 2.01
CA ARG A 79 -4.27 6.09 0.93
C ARG A 79 -3.68 5.67 -0.42
N ARG A 80 -2.35 5.53 -0.50
CA ARG A 80 -1.64 5.13 -1.73
C ARG A 80 -1.98 3.71 -2.17
N PHE A 81 -2.08 2.78 -1.23
CA PHE A 81 -2.50 1.43 -1.51
C PHE A 81 -3.93 1.44 -2.06
N SER A 82 -4.85 2.13 -1.38
CA SER A 82 -6.23 2.24 -1.88
C SER A 82 -6.32 2.91 -3.25
N GLU A 83 -5.48 3.90 -3.56
CA GLU A 83 -5.50 4.59 -4.85
C GLU A 83 -5.00 3.70 -5.99
N GLU A 84 -3.93 2.93 -5.78
CA GLU A 84 -3.44 1.98 -6.80
C GLU A 84 -4.39 0.82 -7.01
N PHE A 85 -4.94 0.26 -5.92
CA PHE A 85 -5.86 -0.87 -5.99
C PHE A 85 -7.33 -0.44 -6.14
N ALA A 86 -7.61 0.86 -6.30
CA ALA A 86 -8.98 1.38 -6.48
C ALA A 86 -9.65 0.80 -7.72
N SER A 87 -8.88 0.51 -8.77
CA SER A 87 -9.40 -0.10 -10.00
C SER A 87 -9.68 -1.60 -9.85
N MET A 88 -8.98 -2.28 -8.92
CA MET A 88 -9.13 -3.71 -8.65
C MET A 88 -10.20 -4.03 -7.58
N THR A 89 -10.46 -3.10 -6.67
CA THR A 89 -11.45 -3.23 -5.59
C THR A 89 -12.79 -2.59 -5.92
N ARG A 90 -12.89 -1.86 -7.04
CA ARG A 90 -14.18 -1.60 -7.67
C ARG A 90 -14.72 -2.95 -8.11
N ALA A 91 -15.92 -3.25 -7.62
CA ALA A 91 -16.81 -4.23 -8.19
C ALA A 91 -16.56 -4.41 -9.69
N GLY A 92 -16.13 -5.60 -10.09
CA GLY A 92 -16.06 -5.97 -11.50
C GLY A 92 -17.43 -5.82 -12.16
N HIS A 93 -17.48 -5.72 -13.49
CA HIS A 93 -18.75 -5.65 -14.22
C HIS A 93 -19.69 -6.79 -13.77
N GLY A 94 -20.87 -6.43 -13.25
CA GLY A 94 -21.81 -7.38 -12.64
C GLY A 94 -21.82 -7.40 -11.10
N GLU A 95 -20.82 -6.85 -10.41
CA GLU A 95 -20.74 -6.82 -8.94
C GLU A 95 -21.36 -5.56 -8.33
N CYS A 96 -22.47 -5.06 -8.87
CA CYS A 96 -23.20 -4.04 -8.12
C CYS A 96 -23.65 -4.63 -6.77
N GLY A 97 -23.54 -3.86 -5.68
CA GLY A 97 -23.85 -4.33 -4.32
C GLY A 97 -25.33 -4.66 -4.07
N ASP A 98 -26.15 -4.62 -5.11
CA ASP A 98 -27.54 -5.02 -5.12
C ASP A 98 -27.64 -6.42 -5.73
N ALA A 99 -27.93 -7.42 -4.88
CA ALA A 99 -28.07 -8.81 -5.29
C ALA A 99 -29.24 -9.04 -6.25
N GLU A 100 -30.21 -8.12 -6.29
CA GLU A 100 -31.42 -8.22 -7.12
C GLU A 100 -31.30 -7.41 -8.42
N CYS A 101 -30.12 -6.90 -8.75
CA CYS A 101 -29.92 -6.13 -9.97
C CYS A 101 -29.86 -7.03 -11.22
N GLU A 102 -30.52 -6.60 -12.30
CA GLU A 102 -30.63 -7.36 -13.55
C GLU A 102 -29.28 -7.71 -14.20
N CYS A 103 -28.24 -6.90 -13.96
CA CYS A 103 -26.92 -7.17 -14.51
C CYS A 103 -26.29 -8.47 -13.99
N HIS A 104 -26.75 -9.01 -12.86
CA HIS A 104 -26.32 -10.33 -12.36
C HIS A 104 -26.92 -11.49 -13.17
N VAL A 105 -28.09 -11.29 -13.78
CA VAL A 105 -28.77 -12.29 -14.62
C VAL A 105 -28.26 -12.20 -16.06
N THR A 106 -28.12 -10.98 -16.58
CA THR A 106 -27.75 -10.78 -17.99
C THR A 106 -26.23 -10.72 -18.21
N GLY A 107 -25.46 -10.42 -17.17
CA GLY A 107 -24.02 -10.16 -17.27
C GLY A 107 -23.68 -8.83 -17.97
N SER A 108 -24.68 -8.01 -18.31
CA SER A 108 -24.52 -6.75 -19.03
C SER A 108 -24.67 -5.53 -18.11
N ILE A 109 -23.76 -4.56 -18.24
CA ILE A 109 -23.82 -3.29 -17.50
C ILE A 109 -24.94 -2.37 -17.99
N ASP A 110 -25.36 -2.52 -19.25
CA ASP A 110 -26.45 -1.71 -19.80
C ASP A 110 -27.78 -1.97 -19.09
N ASP A 111 -27.90 -3.14 -18.45
CA ASP A 111 -29.07 -3.54 -17.67
C ASP A 111 -28.95 -3.19 -16.18
N CYS A 112 -27.85 -2.55 -15.76
CA CYS A 112 -27.66 -2.17 -14.37
C CYS A 112 -28.52 -0.94 -14.00
N ARG A 113 -29.54 -1.14 -13.16
CA ARG A 113 -30.41 -0.05 -12.65
C ARG A 113 -29.69 1.02 -11.82
N HIS A 114 -28.50 0.71 -11.30
CA HIS A 114 -27.65 1.64 -10.54
C HIS A 114 -26.64 2.39 -11.40
N ARG A 115 -26.67 2.16 -12.72
CA ARG A 115 -25.82 2.86 -13.66
C ARG A 115 -26.06 4.37 -13.53
N ARG A 116 -25.06 5.08 -13.02
CA ARG A 116 -25.01 6.54 -13.10
C ARG A 116 -24.22 6.92 -14.36
N GLU A 117 -24.76 7.91 -15.05
CA GLU A 117 -24.23 8.55 -16.27
C GLU A 117 -22.78 9.02 -16.15
#